data_AF-B9SC63-F1
#
_entry.id   AF-B9SC63-F1
#
_cell.length_a   1.000
_cell.length_b   1.000
_cell.length_c   1.000
_cell.angle_alpha   90.00
_cell.angle_beta   90.00
_cell.angle_gamma   90.00
#
_symmetry.space_group_name_H-M   'P 1'
#
loop_
_entity.id
_entity.type
_entity.pdbx_description
1 polymer ?
#
loop_
_entity_poly.entity_id
_entity_poly.type
_entity_poly.pdbx_seq_one_letter_code
_entity_poly.pdbx_strand_id
1 'polypeptide(L)'
;MLVVSATFTTSFTSLMTNSHIKPSKTYINMLRRTNAAIGYDGSSFVIQYLVKVLGFKPKNIGSIASIDDHAEALASGNIIAAFILMPYAKVLLEKYCTGFNIAGPTYELGGFGFVSPKVSTLAFDMSEAIVRLRVSGGIASNRGKNALLL
;
A
#
# COMPACT_ATOMS: atom_id res chain seq x y z
N MET A 1 30.88 -51.27 -12.32
CA MET A 1 29.45 -51.22 -12.00
C MET A 1 29.29 -50.55 -10.65
N LEU A 2 28.85 -49.29 -10.66
CA LEU A 2 28.26 -48.61 -9.51
C LEU A 2 27.29 -47.59 -10.08
N VAL A 3 26.01 -47.93 -10.05
CA VAL A 3 24.91 -47.03 -10.39
C VAL A 3 24.51 -46.38 -9.07
N VAL A 4 24.59 -45.05 -8.99
CA VAL A 4 23.97 -44.29 -7.91
C VAL A 4 22.91 -43.39 -8.53
N SER A 5 21.65 -43.82 -8.39
CA SER A 5 20.48 -43.03 -8.74
C SER A 5 20.28 -41.93 -7.71
N ALA A 6 20.46 -40.68 -8.09
CA ALA A 6 19.99 -39.52 -7.34
C ALA A 6 19.04 -38.70 -8.23
N THR A 7 17.87 -39.28 -8.53
CA THR A 7 16.71 -38.52 -9.01
C THR A 7 16.08 -37.81 -7.82
N PHE A 8 16.72 -36.74 -7.33
CA PHE A 8 16.02 -35.79 -6.47
C PHE A 8 15.35 -34.74 -7.36
N THR A 9 14.11 -35.08 -7.68
CA THR A 9 13.01 -34.24 -8.14
C THR A 9 13.09 -32.86 -7.47
N THR A 10 13.54 -31.84 -8.19
CA THR A 10 13.27 -30.45 -7.81
C THR A 10 11.80 -30.14 -8.13
N SER A 11 10.89 -30.68 -7.32
CA SER A 11 9.45 -30.42 -7.38
C SER A 11 9.09 -29.02 -6.87
N PHE A 12 9.71 -27.97 -7.43
CA PHE A 12 9.37 -26.58 -7.05
C PHE A 12 9.13 -25.64 -8.22
N THR A 13 8.89 -26.18 -9.41
CA THR A 13 8.57 -25.37 -10.61
C THR A 13 7.09 -25.38 -10.99
N SER A 14 6.20 -25.91 -10.14
CA SER A 14 4.77 -26.04 -10.46
C SER A 14 3.86 -25.88 -9.23
N LEU A 15 3.80 -24.69 -8.64
CA LEU A 15 2.58 -24.20 -7.95
C LEU A 15 2.63 -22.72 -7.51
N MET A 16 3.35 -21.89 -8.25
CA MET A 16 3.06 -20.46 -8.28
C MET A 16 2.68 -20.09 -9.70
N THR A 17 1.51 -20.54 -10.13
CA THR A 17 0.63 -19.64 -10.89
C THR A 17 0.30 -18.48 -9.97
N ASN A 18 1.28 -17.59 -9.83
CA ASN A 18 1.08 -16.29 -9.27
C ASN A 18 0.17 -15.58 -10.26
N SER A 19 -1.14 -15.77 -10.11
CA SER A 19 -2.14 -14.92 -10.70
C SER A 19 -2.08 -13.54 -10.04
N HIS A 20 -0.90 -12.92 -10.01
CA HIS A 20 -0.77 -11.49 -10.29
C HIS A 20 -1.19 -11.29 -11.74
N ILE A 21 -2.49 -11.52 -12.04
CA ILE A 21 -3.17 -10.73 -13.05
C ILE A 21 -2.86 -9.32 -12.61
N LYS A 22 -1.95 -8.61 -13.29
CA LYS A 22 -1.62 -7.22 -13.01
C LYS A 22 -2.93 -6.43 -13.09
N PRO A 23 -3.63 -6.13 -11.98
CA PRO A 23 -4.86 -5.37 -12.06
C PRO A 23 -4.50 -3.90 -12.25
N SER A 24 -3.24 -3.52 -12.05
CA SER A 24 -2.78 -2.15 -11.90
C SER A 24 -3.31 -1.16 -12.93
N LYS A 25 -2.97 -1.33 -14.21
CA LYS A 25 -3.28 -0.32 -15.21
C LYS A 25 -4.71 -0.44 -15.71
N THR A 26 -5.20 -1.66 -15.84
CA THR A 26 -6.58 -1.94 -16.29
C THR A 26 -7.60 -1.44 -15.27
N TYR A 27 -7.34 -1.67 -13.97
CA TYR A 27 -8.25 -1.30 -12.90
C TYR A 27 -8.30 0.20 -12.64
N ILE A 28 -7.15 0.89 -12.60
CA ILE A 28 -7.12 2.36 -12.52
C ILE A 28 -7.86 2.98 -13.70
N ASN A 29 -7.68 2.43 -14.91
CA ASN A 29 -8.43 2.89 -16.07
C ASN A 29 -9.93 2.61 -15.96
N MET A 30 -10.33 1.47 -15.38
CA MET A 30 -11.73 1.16 -15.11
C MET A 30 -12.34 2.20 -14.16
N LEU A 31 -11.74 2.43 -12.99
CA LEU A 31 -12.20 3.44 -12.02
C LEU A 31 -12.36 4.83 -12.65
N ARG A 32 -11.42 5.20 -13.52
CA ARG A 32 -11.46 6.49 -14.23
C ARG A 32 -12.58 6.55 -15.25
N ARG A 33 -12.80 5.47 -16.02
CA ARG A 33 -13.85 5.38 -17.05
C ARG A 33 -15.25 5.33 -16.46
N THR A 34 -15.42 4.63 -15.33
CA THR A 34 -16.71 4.52 -14.62
C THR A 34 -17.01 5.73 -13.75
N ASN A 35 -16.07 6.69 -13.67
CA ASN A 35 -16.21 7.88 -12.84
C ASN A 35 -16.46 7.51 -11.36
N ALA A 36 -15.79 6.44 -10.89
CA ALA A 36 -15.97 5.87 -9.57
C ALA A 36 -15.66 6.87 -8.44
N ALA A 37 -16.39 6.75 -7.33
CA ALA A 37 -16.11 7.46 -6.10
C ALA A 37 -14.91 6.83 -5.37
N ILE A 38 -13.97 7.66 -4.95
CA ILE A 38 -12.67 7.24 -4.40
C ILE A 38 -12.44 7.92 -3.06
N GLY A 39 -12.09 7.12 -2.05
CA GLY A 39 -11.66 7.62 -0.73
C GLY A 39 -10.15 7.84 -0.64
N TYR A 40 -9.72 8.77 0.21
CA TYR A 40 -8.31 8.89 0.63
C TYR A 40 -8.19 9.42 2.06
N ASP A 41 -7.04 9.20 2.69
CA ASP A 41 -6.75 9.49 4.10
C ASP A 41 -6.54 10.99 4.45
N GLY A 42 -6.93 11.92 3.57
CA GLY A 42 -6.73 13.35 3.77
C GLY A 42 -5.31 13.84 3.47
N SER A 43 -4.37 12.95 3.11
CA SER A 43 -3.00 13.35 2.82
C SER A 43 -2.87 14.18 1.53
N SER A 44 -2.16 15.31 1.63
CA SER A 44 -2.00 16.28 0.54
C SER A 44 -1.21 15.72 -0.66
N PHE A 45 -0.31 14.76 -0.42
CA PHE A 45 0.46 14.12 -1.48
C PHE A 45 -0.38 13.09 -2.25
N VAL A 46 -1.26 12.33 -1.57
CA VAL A 46 -2.15 11.37 -2.24
C VAL A 46 -3.11 12.11 -3.17
N ILE A 47 -3.81 13.14 -2.70
CA ILE A 47 -4.74 13.89 -3.55
C ILE A 47 -4.05 14.49 -4.78
N GLN A 48 -2.85 15.04 -4.62
CA GLN A 48 -2.09 15.55 -5.76
C GLN A 48 -1.72 14.44 -6.76
N TYR A 49 -1.34 13.26 -6.28
CA TYR A 49 -1.03 12.12 -7.13
C TYR A 49 -2.29 11.60 -7.86
N LEU A 50 -3.42 11.47 -7.16
CA LEU A 50 -4.68 11.03 -7.74
C LEU A 50 -5.14 11.94 -8.88
N VAL A 51 -5.03 13.26 -8.70
CA VAL A 51 -5.49 14.24 -9.69
C VAL A 51 -4.46 14.44 -10.80
N LYS A 52 -3.20 14.73 -10.47
CA LYS A 52 -2.18 15.15 -11.45
C LYS A 52 -1.55 13.97 -12.20
N VAL A 53 -1.43 12.81 -11.56
CA VAL A 53 -0.74 11.63 -12.15
C VAL A 53 -1.73 10.59 -12.62
N LEU A 54 -2.71 10.22 -11.78
CA LEU A 54 -3.72 9.21 -12.16
C LEU A 54 -4.90 9.80 -12.94
N GLY A 55 -5.08 11.12 -12.93
CA GLY A 55 -6.10 11.81 -13.72
C GLY A 55 -7.53 11.58 -13.22
N PHE A 56 -7.71 11.33 -11.93
CA PHE A 56 -9.04 11.28 -11.32
C PHE A 56 -9.63 12.67 -11.19
N LYS A 57 -10.96 12.78 -11.35
CA LYS A 57 -11.67 14.06 -11.23
C LYS A 57 -11.80 14.41 -9.75
N PRO A 58 -11.39 15.62 -9.31
CA PRO A 58 -11.44 16.01 -7.89
C PRO A 58 -12.81 15.82 -7.24
N LYS A 59 -13.89 16.07 -7.98
CA LYS A 59 -15.27 15.92 -7.51
C LYS A 59 -15.68 14.48 -7.14
N ASN A 60 -14.94 13.46 -7.59
CA ASN A 60 -15.21 12.07 -7.24
C ASN A 60 -14.30 11.57 -6.10
N ILE A 61 -13.44 12.43 -5.55
CA ILE A 61 -12.47 12.06 -4.52
C ILE A 61 -12.94 12.65 -3.20
N GLY A 62 -13.19 11.80 -2.22
CA GLY A 62 -13.62 12.17 -0.87
C GLY A 62 -12.51 11.93 0.15
N SER A 63 -12.26 12.92 1.01
CA SER A 63 -11.38 12.73 2.17
C SER A 63 -12.13 11.97 3.26
N ILE A 64 -11.51 10.94 3.80
CA ILE A 64 -12.03 10.11 4.87
C ILE A 64 -10.92 10.01 5.94
N ALA A 65 -11.26 10.30 7.19
CA ALA A 65 -10.25 10.52 8.23
C ALA A 65 -9.91 9.24 9.01
N SER A 66 -10.89 8.37 9.25
CA SER A 66 -10.73 7.17 10.06
C SER A 66 -10.66 5.89 9.23
N ILE A 67 -9.95 4.89 9.74
CA ILE A 67 -9.95 3.52 9.21
C ILE A 67 -11.37 2.94 9.23
N ASP A 68 -12.16 3.29 10.24
CA ASP A 68 -13.50 2.74 10.44
C ASP A 68 -14.47 3.34 9.42
N ASP A 69 -14.37 4.65 9.19
CA ASP A 69 -15.13 5.35 8.14
C ASP A 69 -14.75 4.83 6.74
N HIS A 70 -13.48 4.47 6.53
CA HIS A 70 -13.05 3.84 5.28
C HIS A 70 -13.71 2.48 5.09
N ALA A 71 -13.74 1.64 6.12
CA ALA A 71 -14.38 0.34 6.08
C ALA A 71 -15.89 0.48 5.82
N GLU A 72 -16.57 1.41 6.49
CA GLU A 72 -18.00 1.69 6.28
C GLU A 72 -18.27 2.21 4.86
N ALA A 73 -17.46 3.15 4.36
CA ALA A 73 -17.64 3.72 3.04
C ALA A 73 -17.41 2.70 1.91
N LEU A 74 -16.47 1.77 2.10
CA LEU A 74 -16.24 0.64 1.18
C LEU A 74 -17.39 -0.38 1.26
N ALA A 75 -17.80 -0.76 2.47
CA ALA A 75 -18.86 -1.75 2.69
C ALA A 75 -20.23 -1.27 2.19
N SER A 76 -20.53 0.03 2.31
CA SER A 76 -21.76 0.65 1.82
C SER A 76 -21.75 0.91 0.30
N GLY A 77 -20.60 0.76 -0.36
CA GLY A 77 -20.43 1.10 -1.77
C GLY A 77 -20.45 2.61 -2.06
N ASN A 78 -20.38 3.46 -1.03
CA ASN A 78 -20.27 4.91 -1.17
C ASN A 78 -18.95 5.29 -1.85
N ILE A 79 -17.90 4.51 -1.61
CA ILE A 79 -16.67 4.51 -2.42
C ILE A 79 -16.42 3.12 -3.00
N ILE A 80 -15.82 3.08 -4.19
CA ILE A 80 -15.44 1.83 -4.86
C ILE A 80 -14.02 1.43 -4.52
N ALA A 81 -13.19 2.41 -4.14
CA ALA A 81 -11.81 2.15 -3.78
C ALA A 81 -11.26 3.25 -2.84
N ALA A 82 -10.28 2.89 -2.02
CA ALA A 82 -9.58 3.81 -1.13
C ALA A 82 -8.07 3.83 -1.41
N PHE A 83 -7.47 5.03 -1.46
CA PHE A 83 -6.02 5.22 -1.53
C PHE A 83 -5.51 5.71 -0.17
N ILE A 84 -4.86 4.82 0.56
CA ILE A 84 -4.35 5.10 1.91
C ILE A 84 -2.93 4.56 2.07
N LEU A 85 -2.19 5.08 3.06
CA LEU A 85 -0.89 4.54 3.40
C LEU A 85 -0.98 3.05 3.79
N MET A 86 -0.02 2.26 3.31
CA MET A 86 0.10 0.81 3.54
C MET A 86 0.00 0.39 5.01
N PRO A 87 0.64 1.06 6.00
CA PRO A 87 0.41 0.70 7.40
C PRO A 87 -1.07 0.81 7.82
N TYR A 88 -1.79 1.83 7.36
CA TYR A 88 -3.23 1.94 7.63
C TYR A 88 -4.03 0.86 6.89
N ALA A 89 -3.66 0.54 5.64
CA ALA A 89 -4.29 -0.55 4.90
C ALA A 89 -4.13 -1.92 5.58
N LYS A 90 -2.95 -2.19 6.15
CA LYS A 90 -2.72 -3.42 6.92
C LYS A 90 -3.60 -3.48 8.16
N VAL A 91 -3.68 -2.39 8.93
CA VAL A 91 -4.55 -2.30 10.11
C VAL A 91 -6.02 -2.49 9.71
N LEU A 92 -6.45 -1.93 8.59
CA LEU A 92 -7.82 -2.12 8.08
C LEU A 92 -8.08 -3.59 7.77
N LEU A 93 -7.19 -4.27 7.04
CA LEU A 93 -7.33 -5.68 6.71
C LEU A 93 -7.30 -6.59 7.95
N GLU A 94 -6.45 -6.29 8.93
CA GLU A 94 -6.37 -7.03 10.19
C GLU A 94 -7.61 -6.81 11.07
N LYS A 95 -8.15 -5.58 11.09
CA LYS A 95 -9.35 -5.24 11.88
C LYS A 95 -10.63 -5.78 11.24
N TYR A 96 -10.70 -5.80 9.91
CA TYR A 96 -11.87 -6.18 9.14
C TYR A 96 -11.56 -7.36 8.21
N CYS A 97 -11.16 -8.50 8.80
CA CYS A 97 -10.63 -9.72 8.15
C CYS A 97 -11.39 -10.26 6.91
N THR A 98 -12.61 -9.81 6.64
CA THR A 98 -13.45 -10.25 5.54
C THR A 98 -14.07 -9.06 4.81
N GLY A 99 -13.90 -9.00 3.49
CA GLY A 99 -14.61 -8.05 2.61
C GLY A 99 -13.71 -7.08 1.87
N PHE A 100 -12.48 -6.86 2.34
CA PHE A 100 -11.54 -5.91 1.73
C PHE A 100 -10.31 -6.61 1.17
N ASN A 101 -9.74 -6.06 0.10
CA ASN A 101 -8.48 -6.54 -0.45
C ASN A 101 -7.63 -5.40 -1.03
N ILE A 102 -6.31 -5.55 -0.96
CA ILE A 102 -5.41 -4.66 -1.68
C ILE A 102 -5.45 -5.04 -3.16
N ALA A 103 -5.96 -4.13 -3.98
CA ALA A 103 -5.99 -4.30 -5.42
C ALA A 103 -4.93 -3.44 -6.12
N GLY A 104 -4.28 -4.01 -7.14
CA GLY A 104 -3.32 -3.25 -7.94
C GLY A 104 -1.95 -3.10 -7.27
N PRO A 105 -1.08 -2.24 -7.81
CA PRO A 105 0.28 -2.09 -7.34
C PRO A 105 0.26 -1.20 -6.10
N THR A 106 1.28 -1.37 -5.27
CA THR A 106 1.55 -0.40 -4.23
C THR A 106 2.28 0.80 -4.81
N TYR A 107 1.86 2.02 -4.49
CA TYR A 107 2.50 3.24 -4.97
C TYR A 107 3.51 3.76 -3.94
N GLU A 108 4.77 3.90 -4.32
CA GLU A 108 5.79 4.55 -3.49
C GLU A 108 5.65 6.08 -3.64
N LEU A 109 4.68 6.66 -2.93
CA LEU A 109 4.40 8.11 -2.98
C LEU A 109 5.10 8.90 -1.87
N GLY A 110 5.85 8.23 -0.99
CA GLY A 110 6.59 8.91 0.08
C GLY A 110 7.15 7.98 1.14
N GLY A 111 7.35 8.53 2.35
CA GLY A 111 7.89 7.85 3.52
C GLY A 111 7.56 8.62 4.78
N PHE A 112 7.57 7.92 5.92
CA PHE A 112 7.48 8.57 7.22
C PHE A 112 8.84 9.21 7.55
N GLY A 113 8.82 10.43 8.05
CA GLY A 113 10.01 11.19 8.43
C GLY A 113 9.73 12.07 9.65
N PHE A 114 10.80 12.56 10.26
CA PHE A 114 10.77 13.48 11.39
C PHE A 114 11.37 14.83 10.97
N VAL A 115 10.97 15.89 11.66
CA VAL A 115 11.49 17.24 11.43
C VAL A 115 12.16 17.74 12.71
N SER A 116 13.36 18.32 12.58
CA SER A 116 14.05 19.00 13.67
C SER A 116 14.53 20.39 13.22
N PRO A 117 14.74 21.33 14.16
CA PRO A 117 15.41 22.58 13.86
C PRO A 117 16.79 22.34 13.26
N LYS A 118 17.20 23.18 12.29
CA LYS A 118 18.45 23.05 11.53
C LYS A 118 19.72 23.06 12.38
N VAL A 119 19.65 23.68 13.55
CA VAL A 119 20.77 23.85 14.49
C VAL A 119 20.85 22.72 15.54
N SER A 120 19.90 21.79 15.52
CA SER A 120 19.84 20.69 16.49
C SER A 120 20.51 19.43 15.93
N THR A 121 21.33 18.77 16.75
CA THR A 121 21.90 17.45 16.45
C THR A 121 20.84 16.33 16.47
N LEU A 122 19.62 16.64 16.95
CA LEU A 122 18.56 15.66 17.16
C LEU A 122 18.19 14.88 15.89
N ALA A 123 18.21 15.53 14.72
CA ALA A 123 17.95 14.80 13.46
C ALA A 123 19.03 13.77 13.15
N PHE A 124 20.29 14.06 13.48
CA PHE A 124 21.39 13.13 13.30
C PHE A 124 21.26 11.96 14.27
N ASP A 125 21.04 12.26 15.56
CA ASP A 125 20.89 11.25 16.61
C ASP A 125 19.68 10.32 16.34
N MET A 126 18.55 10.88 15.91
CA MET A 126 17.37 10.12 15.50
C MET A 126 17.62 9.27 14.25
N SER A 127 18.31 9.82 13.24
CA SER A 127 18.67 9.07 12.03
C SER A 127 19.55 7.87 12.38
N GLU A 128 20.57 8.09 13.22
CA GLU A 128 21.49 7.04 13.66
C GLU A 128 20.76 5.96 14.46
N ALA A 129 19.89 6.35 15.40
CA ALA A 129 19.07 5.42 16.16
C ALA A 129 18.18 4.56 15.24
N ILE A 130 17.54 5.16 14.23
CA ILE A 130 16.72 4.43 13.25
C ILE A 130 17.55 3.44 12.44
N VAL A 131 18.77 3.81 12.03
CA VAL A 131 19.68 2.90 11.33
C VAL A 131 20.05 1.72 12.23
N ARG A 132 20.44 1.99 13.48
CA ARG A 132 20.77 0.94 14.45
C ARG A 132 19.60 -0.01 14.69
N LEU A 133 18.39 0.52 14.84
CA LEU A 133 17.16 -0.27 14.99
C LEU A 133 16.82 -1.13 13.77
N ARG A 134 17.13 -0.65 12.55
CA ARG A 134 16.95 -1.45 11.32
C ARG A 134 17.95 -2.59 11.24
N VAL A 135 19.21 -2.33 11.57
CA VAL A 135 20.28 -3.35 11.54
C VAL A 135 20.05 -4.42 12.59
N SER A 136 19.56 -4.04 13.78
CA SER A 136 19.25 -4.98 14.86
C SER A 136 17.92 -5.74 14.67
N GLY A 137 17.15 -5.44 13.62
CA GLY A 137 15.83 -6.04 13.39
C GLY A 137 14.72 -5.54 14.33
N GLY A 138 14.99 -4.50 15.14
CA GLY A 138 14.04 -3.92 16.07
C GLY A 138 12.90 -3.14 15.40
N ILE A 139 13.06 -2.73 14.14
CA ILE A 139 11.98 -2.12 13.33
C ILE A 139 11.95 -2.70 11.91
N ALA A 140 10.76 -3.11 11.46
CA ALA A 140 10.54 -3.51 10.07
C ALA A 140 10.58 -2.28 9.15
N SER A 141 11.19 -2.41 7.97
CA SER A 141 11.26 -1.33 6.98
C SER A 141 9.88 -1.00 6.40
N ASN A 142 9.24 0.02 6.96
CA ASN A 142 8.09 0.71 6.39
C ASN A 142 8.61 1.74 5.37
N ARG A 143 8.78 1.32 4.11
CA ARG A 143 8.77 2.29 3.00
C ARG A 143 7.36 2.83 2.86
N GLY A 144 7.19 4.14 2.69
CA GLY A 144 5.90 4.82 2.53
C GLY A 144 5.23 4.43 1.21
N LYS A 145 4.63 3.26 1.29
CA LYS A 145 3.86 2.63 0.26
C LYS A 145 2.41 3.01 0.49
N ASN A 146 1.67 3.26 -0.58
CA ASN A 146 0.23 3.51 -0.53
C ASN A 146 -0.47 2.35 -1.22
N ALA A 147 -1.48 1.82 -0.57
CA ALA A 147 -2.31 0.75 -1.09
C ALA A 147 -3.56 1.35 -1.74
N LEU A 148 -4.00 0.68 -2.79
CA LEU A 148 -5.36 0.80 -3.28
C LEU A 148 -6.15 -0.35 -2.66
N LEU A 149 -7.17 -0.03 -1.87
CA LEU A 149 -8.08 -0.99 -1.25
C LEU A 149 -9.42 -1.01 -1.99
N LEU A 150 -9.99 -2.21 -2.12
CA LEU A 150 -11.35 -2.49 -2.56
C LEU A 150 -12.15 -3.08 -1.41
#